data_AF-A0AAD7GYH5-F1
#
_entry.id   AF-A0AAD7GYH5-F1
#
_cell.length_a   1.000
_cell.length_b   1.000
_cell.length_c   1.000
_cell.angle_alpha   90.00
_cell.angle_beta   90.00
_cell.angle_gamma   90.00
#
_symmetry.space_group_name_H-M   'P 1'
#
loop_
_entity.id
_entity.type
_entity.pdbx_description
1 polymer ?
#
loop_
_entity_poly.entity_id
_entity_poly.type
_entity_poly.pdbx_seq_one_letter_code
_entity_poly.pdbx_strand_id
1 'polypeptide(L)'
;MPDDAPSWLSGCVAQLCAKDLGVHFTTLLEAFVKLETTYGFDEDTYDKLPAANRLKEVGEWIKAGRNRNPKLPVVKNASKYAEKWKEWWDTLQPVWRRRDRDGTLMAGGAMKYGKADEWGALDCAGPNSWLTVVASLYFWGVTRDAASQEQWRASVQDVLWLVEGLTASF
;
A
#
# COMPACT_ATOMS: atom_id res chain seq x y z
N MET A 1 -7.30 -13.68 -9.85
CA MET A 1 -6.36 -12.88 -10.65
C MET A 1 -6.97 -12.71 -12.03
N PRO A 2 -7.01 -11.51 -12.61
CA PRO A 2 -7.43 -11.31 -14.00
C PRO A 2 -6.53 -12.08 -14.98
N ASP A 3 -7.09 -12.57 -16.09
CA ASP A 3 -6.36 -13.39 -17.08
C ASP A 3 -5.31 -12.59 -17.86
N ASP A 4 -5.53 -11.29 -18.00
CA ASP A 4 -4.65 -10.31 -18.64
C ASP A 4 -3.65 -9.66 -17.67
N ALA A 5 -3.64 -10.08 -16.40
CA ALA A 5 -2.76 -9.51 -15.40
C ALA A 5 -1.27 -9.72 -15.76
N PRO A 6 -0.45 -8.65 -15.74
CA PRO A 6 0.96 -8.76 -16.09
C PRO A 6 1.71 -9.63 -15.08
N SER A 7 2.82 -10.23 -15.53
CA SER A 7 3.60 -11.19 -14.73
C SER A 7 4.16 -10.60 -13.43
N TRP A 8 4.43 -9.30 -13.39
CA TRP A 8 4.86 -8.63 -12.17
C TRP A 8 3.76 -8.61 -11.11
N LEU A 9 2.50 -8.38 -11.51
CA LEU A 9 1.36 -8.29 -10.60
C LEU A 9 1.05 -9.69 -10.06
N SER A 10 0.87 -10.65 -10.98
CA SER A 10 0.54 -12.03 -10.63
C SER A 10 1.56 -12.65 -9.67
N GLY A 11 2.85 -12.49 -9.96
CA GLY A 11 3.88 -13.06 -9.09
C GLY A 11 4.09 -12.29 -7.78
N CYS A 12 3.96 -10.95 -7.77
CA CYS A 12 4.00 -10.22 -6.51
C CYS A 12 2.80 -10.57 -5.62
N VAL A 13 1.59 -10.65 -6.15
CA VAL A 13 0.41 -11.05 -5.37
C VAL A 13 0.56 -12.47 -4.85
N ALA A 14 1.08 -13.41 -5.64
CA ALA A 14 1.39 -14.76 -5.15
C ALA A 14 2.39 -14.73 -3.98
N GLN A 15 3.44 -13.90 -4.07
CA GLN A 15 4.40 -13.71 -2.99
C GLN A 15 3.77 -13.08 -1.73
N LEU A 16 2.85 -12.13 -1.89
CA LEU A 16 2.14 -11.44 -0.80
C LEU A 16 0.97 -12.25 -0.22
N CYS A 17 0.57 -13.35 -0.86
CA CYS A 17 -0.39 -14.33 -0.33
C CYS A 17 0.27 -15.52 0.38
N ALA A 18 1.60 -15.61 0.38
CA ALA A 18 2.31 -16.81 0.86
C ALA A 18 2.11 -17.08 2.35
N LYS A 19 1.76 -16.07 3.14
CA LYS A 19 1.36 -16.19 4.55
C LYS A 19 -0.01 -15.56 4.75
N ASP A 20 -0.88 -16.28 5.44
CA ASP A 20 -2.17 -15.73 5.86
C ASP A 20 -1.96 -14.68 6.96
N LEU A 21 -2.29 -13.42 6.65
CA LEU A 21 -2.23 -12.30 7.57
C LEU A 21 -3.62 -11.91 8.12
N GLY A 22 -4.67 -12.62 7.71
CA GLY A 22 -6.06 -12.41 8.09
C GLY A 22 -6.87 -11.61 7.06
N VAL A 23 -8.20 -11.67 7.21
CA VAL A 23 -9.18 -11.13 6.27
C VAL A 23 -8.93 -9.68 5.84
N HIS A 24 -8.53 -8.79 6.76
CA HIS A 24 -8.31 -7.38 6.45
C HIS A 24 -7.22 -7.18 5.39
N PHE A 25 -6.14 -7.96 5.46
CA PHE A 25 -5.05 -7.86 4.48
C PHE A 25 -5.43 -8.52 3.15
N THR A 26 -6.15 -9.64 3.19
CA THR A 26 -6.69 -10.28 1.98
C THR A 26 -7.61 -9.33 1.22
N THR A 27 -8.53 -8.65 1.92
CA THR A 27 -9.43 -7.66 1.32
C THR A 27 -8.65 -6.46 0.74
N LEU A 28 -7.61 -5.98 1.42
CA LEU A 28 -6.72 -4.96 0.86
C LEU A 28 -6.05 -5.41 -0.44
N LEU A 29 -5.56 -6.65 -0.49
CA LEU A 29 -4.89 -7.18 -1.67
C LEU A 29 -5.87 -7.33 -2.85
N GLU A 30 -7.10 -7.76 -2.59
CA GLU A 30 -8.18 -7.83 -3.59
C GLU A 30 -8.55 -6.44 -4.11
N ALA A 31 -8.69 -5.46 -3.21
CA ALA A 31 -8.97 -4.06 -3.58
C ALA A 31 -7.83 -3.46 -4.43
N PHE A 32 -6.57 -3.75 -4.09
CA PHE A 32 -5.42 -3.33 -4.88
C PHE A 32 -5.42 -3.94 -6.29
N VAL A 33 -5.69 -5.24 -6.43
CA VAL A 33 -5.79 -5.87 -7.76
C VAL A 33 -6.91 -5.24 -8.58
N LYS A 34 -8.05 -4.92 -7.95
CA LYS A 34 -9.15 -4.21 -8.61
C LYS A 34 -8.75 -2.81 -9.06
N LEU A 35 -8.00 -2.07 -8.26
CA LEU A 35 -7.49 -0.75 -8.63
C LEU A 35 -6.59 -0.84 -9.88
N GLU A 36 -5.60 -1.73 -9.88
CA GLU A 36 -4.71 -1.93 -11.05
C GLU A 36 -5.49 -2.39 -12.30
N THR A 37 -6.53 -3.19 -12.12
CA THR A 37 -7.45 -3.57 -13.21
C THR A 37 -8.22 -2.36 -13.74
N THR A 38 -8.62 -1.44 -12.87
CA THR A 38 -9.33 -0.20 -13.26
C THR A 38 -8.42 0.73 -14.07
N TYR A 39 -7.13 0.76 -13.74
CA TYR A 39 -6.09 1.41 -14.54
C TYR A 39 -5.74 0.67 -15.84
N GLY A 40 -6.33 -0.51 -16.10
CA GLY A 40 -6.01 -1.32 -17.27
C GLY A 40 -4.56 -1.82 -17.30
N PHE A 41 -3.90 -1.89 -16.14
CA PHE A 41 -2.48 -2.22 -16.00
C PHE A 41 -1.53 -1.29 -16.78
N ASP A 42 -1.94 -0.03 -17.02
CA ASP A 42 -1.13 0.94 -17.73
C ASP A 42 0.02 1.45 -16.83
N GLU A 43 1.23 0.93 -17.05
CA GLU A 43 2.42 1.28 -16.28
C GLU A 43 3.12 2.55 -16.76
N ASP A 44 2.80 3.03 -17.97
CA ASP A 44 3.54 4.09 -18.66
C ASP A 44 2.84 5.45 -18.56
N THR A 45 1.51 5.46 -18.47
CA THR A 45 0.71 6.69 -18.39
C THR A 45 0.71 7.32 -17.00
N TYR A 46 0.89 6.52 -15.95
CA TYR A 46 0.73 6.99 -14.56
C TYR A 46 2.06 7.26 -13.86
N ASP A 47 2.01 8.23 -12.94
CA ASP A 47 3.16 8.58 -12.10
C ASP A 47 3.54 7.43 -11.15
N LYS A 48 4.73 7.54 -10.56
CA LYS A 48 5.28 6.58 -9.59
C LYS A 48 5.31 7.20 -8.21
N LEU A 49 5.16 6.38 -7.17
CA LEU A 49 5.33 6.89 -5.80
C LEU A 49 6.74 7.45 -5.60
N PRO A 50 6.87 8.61 -4.92
CA PRO A 50 8.16 9.17 -4.55
C PRO A 50 9.08 8.13 -3.90
N ALA A 51 10.37 8.20 -4.26
CA ALA A 51 11.39 7.36 -3.62
C ALA A 51 11.85 7.93 -2.27
N ALA A 52 11.60 9.22 -2.03
CA ALA A 52 11.96 9.89 -0.78
C ALA A 52 11.28 9.23 0.42
N ASN A 53 12.04 9.05 1.51
CA ASN A 53 11.57 8.48 2.78
C ASN A 53 10.97 7.07 2.68
N ARG A 54 11.10 6.39 1.54
CA ARG A 54 10.65 5.01 1.37
C ARG A 54 11.37 4.11 2.38
N LEU A 55 10.61 3.18 2.96
CA LEU A 55 11.12 2.20 3.89
C LEU A 55 12.26 1.38 3.25
N LYS A 56 13.33 1.17 4.01
CA LYS A 56 14.55 0.51 3.56
C LYS A 56 14.25 -0.88 2.99
N GLU A 57 13.44 -1.65 3.70
CA GLU A 57 13.02 -3.01 3.36
C GLU A 57 12.35 -3.05 1.99
N VAL A 58 11.51 -2.05 1.70
CA VAL A 58 10.86 -1.92 0.40
C VAL A 58 11.90 -1.60 -0.66
N GLY A 59 12.82 -0.66 -0.41
CA GLY A 59 13.92 -0.37 -1.31
C GLY A 59 14.80 -1.59 -1.64
N GLU A 60 15.08 -2.44 -0.65
CA GLU A 60 15.83 -3.69 -0.82
C GLU A 60 15.05 -4.71 -1.66
N TRP A 61 13.75 -4.89 -1.38
CA TRP A 61 12.89 -5.77 -2.17
C TRP A 61 12.80 -5.36 -3.64
N ILE A 62 12.71 -4.05 -3.89
CA ILE A 62 12.70 -3.47 -5.23
C ILE A 62 14.01 -3.75 -5.96
N LYS A 63 15.15 -3.47 -5.30
CA LYS A 63 16.50 -3.68 -5.87
C LYS A 63 16.80 -5.16 -6.12
N ALA A 64 16.21 -6.05 -5.33
CA ALA A 64 16.29 -7.50 -5.54
C ALA A 64 15.42 -8.00 -6.71
N GLY A 65 14.75 -7.08 -7.43
CA GLY A 65 14.07 -7.34 -8.69
C GLY A 65 12.59 -7.67 -8.59
N ARG A 66 11.98 -7.62 -7.38
CA ARG A 66 10.58 -8.00 -7.03
C ARG A 66 10.12 -9.34 -7.62
N ASN A 67 9.56 -10.25 -6.82
CA ASN A 67 9.08 -11.56 -7.31
C ASN A 67 10.15 -12.48 -7.99
N ARG A 68 11.39 -12.00 -8.22
CA ARG A 68 12.54 -12.81 -8.65
C ARG A 68 13.31 -13.42 -7.47
N ASN A 69 13.23 -12.79 -6.30
CA ASN A 69 13.89 -13.25 -5.09
C ASN A 69 12.84 -13.84 -4.13
N PRO A 70 12.97 -15.12 -3.74
CA PRO A 70 12.06 -15.74 -2.78
C PRO A 70 12.24 -15.19 -1.36
N LYS A 71 13.39 -14.57 -1.05
CA LYS A 71 13.65 -14.01 0.27
C LYS A 71 13.04 -12.62 0.37
N LEU A 72 12.00 -12.51 1.18
CA LEU A 72 11.41 -11.24 1.56
C LEU A 72 12.27 -10.52 2.60
N PRO A 73 12.26 -9.18 2.61
CA PRO A 73 12.88 -8.41 3.68
C PRO A 73 12.32 -8.81 5.05
N VAL A 74 13.20 -8.89 6.04
CA VAL A 74 12.82 -9.18 7.42
C VAL A 74 12.83 -7.88 8.21
N VAL A 75 11.65 -7.48 8.68
CA VAL A 75 11.50 -6.36 9.61
C VAL A 75 11.98 -6.81 11.00
N LYS A 76 13.12 -6.28 11.43
CA LYS A 76 13.80 -6.68 12.69
C LYS A 76 13.14 -6.11 13.96
N ASN A 77 12.51 -4.95 13.85
CA ASN A 77 11.87 -4.27 14.96
C ASN A 77 10.54 -3.69 14.46
N ALA A 78 9.44 -4.34 14.83
CA ALA A 78 8.11 -4.00 14.34
C ALA A 78 7.69 -2.59 14.77
N SER A 79 7.98 -2.17 16.00
CA SER A 79 7.63 -0.83 16.50
C SER A 79 8.34 0.28 15.73
N LYS A 80 9.66 0.19 15.54
CA LYS A 80 10.42 1.17 14.75
C LYS A 80 10.01 1.18 13.28
N TYR A 81 9.63 0.02 12.75
CA TYR A 81 9.09 -0.06 11.40
C TYR A 81 7.74 0.65 11.30
N ALA A 82 6.86 0.44 12.27
CA ALA A 82 5.55 1.08 12.35
C ALA A 82 5.64 2.61 12.40
N GLU A 83 6.56 3.14 13.21
CA GLU A 83 6.84 4.60 13.30
C GLU A 83 7.26 5.16 11.94
N LYS A 84 8.28 4.58 11.31
CA LYS A 84 8.76 5.00 9.99
C LYS A 84 7.72 4.80 8.90
N TRP A 85 6.92 3.74 9.00
CA TRP A 85 5.86 3.47 8.05
C TRP A 85 4.80 4.57 8.15
N LYS A 86 4.41 4.96 9.37
CA LYS A 86 3.47 6.05 9.60
C LYS A 86 4.02 7.36 9.04
N GLU A 87 5.27 7.71 9.34
CA GLU A 87 5.91 8.93 8.80
C GLU A 87 5.92 8.95 7.27
N TRP A 88 6.32 7.85 6.64
CA TRP A 88 6.32 7.74 5.18
C TRP A 88 4.91 7.81 4.60
N TRP A 89 3.96 7.06 5.16
CA TRP A 89 2.58 7.06 4.72
C TRP A 89 1.96 8.46 4.82
N ASP A 90 2.30 9.22 5.86
CA ASP A 90 1.86 10.59 6.07
C ASP A 90 2.26 11.53 4.93
N THR A 91 3.47 11.35 4.37
CA THR A 91 3.97 12.16 3.25
C THR A 91 3.26 11.92 1.93
N LEU A 92 2.58 10.76 1.79
CA LEU A 92 1.86 10.40 0.57
C LEU A 92 0.41 10.89 0.58
N GLN A 93 -0.07 11.43 1.70
CA GLN A 93 -1.49 11.69 1.86
C GLN A 93 -1.98 12.84 0.98
N PRO A 94 -3.16 12.69 0.36
CA PRO A 94 -3.79 13.77 -0.38
C PRO A 94 -4.08 14.97 0.51
N VAL A 95 -4.01 16.18 -0.06
CA VAL A 95 -4.19 17.43 0.69
C VAL A 95 -5.59 17.61 1.27
N TRP A 96 -6.60 16.95 0.69
CA TRP A 96 -7.98 16.98 1.18
C TRP A 96 -8.20 16.14 2.43
N ARG A 97 -7.23 15.29 2.79
CA ARG A 97 -7.36 14.38 3.93
C ARG A 97 -7.31 15.14 5.24
N ARG A 98 -8.37 14.98 6.05
CA ARG A 98 -8.48 15.65 7.35
C ARG A 98 -7.61 14.97 8.39
N ARG A 99 -7.12 15.78 9.33
CA ARG A 99 -6.45 15.33 10.55
C ARG A 99 -7.28 15.71 11.76
N ASP A 100 -7.23 14.89 12.81
CA ASP A 100 -7.80 15.25 14.09
C ASP A 100 -6.94 16.33 14.81
N ARG A 101 -7.31 16.66 16.05
CA ARG A 101 -6.60 17.65 16.86
C ARG A 101 -5.17 17.22 17.22
N ASP A 102 -4.89 15.93 17.20
CA ASP A 102 -3.60 15.34 17.53
C ASP A 102 -2.74 15.09 16.26
N GLY A 103 -3.22 15.54 15.10
CA GLY A 103 -2.53 15.40 13.82
C GLY A 103 -2.68 14.02 13.17
N THR A 104 -3.52 13.14 13.74
CA THR A 104 -3.76 11.80 13.22
C THR A 104 -4.68 11.86 12.01
N LEU A 105 -4.31 11.11 10.97
CA LEU A 105 -5.09 11.01 9.75
C LEU A 105 -6.46 10.41 10.03
N MET A 106 -7.51 11.10 9.59
CA MET A 106 -8.88 10.61 9.71
C MET A 106 -9.37 10.09 8.36
N ALA A 107 -10.28 9.12 8.41
CA ALA A 107 -11.13 8.80 7.28
C ALA A 107 -12.23 9.88 7.16
N GLY A 108 -12.40 10.46 5.96
CA GLY A 108 -13.56 11.26 5.60
C GLY A 108 -13.52 12.79 5.89
N GLY A 109 -14.41 13.48 5.18
CA GLY A 109 -14.73 14.91 5.22
C GLY A 109 -16.15 15.15 4.66
N ALA A 110 -16.45 16.33 4.08
CA ALA A 110 -17.77 16.63 3.50
C ALA A 110 -18.13 15.77 2.26
N MET A 111 -17.14 15.11 1.65
CA MET A 111 -17.29 14.06 0.65
C MET A 111 -16.62 12.78 1.17
N LYS A 112 -17.09 11.60 0.72
CA LYS A 112 -16.53 10.29 1.13
C LYS A 112 -15.06 10.15 0.73
N TYR A 113 -14.66 10.76 -0.40
CA TYR A 113 -13.30 10.86 -0.94
C TYR A 113 -13.07 12.25 -1.56
N GLY A 114 -11.82 12.63 -1.85
CA GLY A 114 -11.50 13.83 -2.64
C GLY A 114 -11.90 13.69 -4.11
N LYS A 115 -11.78 14.77 -4.90
CA LYS A 115 -12.00 14.69 -6.36
C LYS A 115 -10.85 13.95 -7.04
N ALA A 116 -11.10 13.44 -8.24
CA ALA A 116 -10.13 12.66 -9.03
C ALA A 116 -8.78 13.38 -9.20
N ASP A 117 -8.77 14.70 -9.40
CA ASP A 117 -7.59 15.53 -9.57
C ASP A 117 -6.85 15.88 -8.26
N GLU A 118 -7.40 15.50 -7.10
CA GLU A 118 -6.86 15.89 -5.79
C GLU A 118 -6.11 14.75 -5.08
N TRP A 119 -5.99 13.56 -5.69
CA TRP A 119 -5.29 12.40 -5.12
C TRP A 119 -3.75 12.53 -5.11
N GLY A 120 -3.21 13.46 -5.90
CA GLY A 120 -1.78 13.77 -5.91
C GLY A 120 -0.92 12.54 -6.19
N ALA A 121 0.09 12.29 -5.35
CA ALA A 121 1.03 11.17 -5.53
C ALA A 121 0.37 9.78 -5.48
N LEU A 122 -0.87 9.67 -4.98
CA LEU A 122 -1.58 8.40 -4.91
C LEU A 122 -2.34 8.04 -6.19
N ASP A 123 -2.53 8.98 -7.12
CA ASP A 123 -3.01 8.67 -8.47
C ASP A 123 -1.86 8.09 -9.31
N CYS A 124 -1.57 6.82 -9.06
CA CYS A 124 -0.41 6.11 -9.58
C CYS A 124 -0.75 4.64 -9.84
N ALA A 125 -0.12 4.04 -10.86
CA ALA A 125 -0.34 2.65 -11.26
C ALA A 125 0.98 1.90 -11.49
N GLY A 126 0.91 0.56 -11.55
CA GLY A 126 2.04 -0.28 -11.89
C GLY A 126 2.99 -0.66 -10.72
N PRO A 127 4.15 -1.26 -11.00
CA PRO A 127 4.97 -1.91 -9.97
C PRO A 127 5.67 -0.95 -8.98
N ASN A 128 5.60 0.36 -9.22
CA ASN A 128 6.13 1.41 -8.34
C ASN A 128 5.03 2.27 -7.69
N SER A 129 3.77 1.82 -7.73
CA SER A 129 2.59 2.46 -7.14
C SER A 129 2.25 1.86 -5.76
N TRP A 130 0.97 1.82 -5.43
CA TRP A 130 0.29 1.02 -4.41
C TRP A 130 0.87 -0.35 -4.12
N LEU A 131 1.45 -1.08 -5.09
CA LEU A 131 2.16 -2.33 -4.81
C LEU A 131 3.23 -2.15 -3.71
N THR A 132 3.92 -1.01 -3.74
CA THR A 132 4.94 -0.61 -2.76
C THR A 132 4.35 -0.48 -1.36
N VAL A 133 3.16 0.10 -1.25
CA VAL A 133 2.42 0.30 0.02
C VAL A 133 1.93 -1.04 0.54
N VAL A 134 1.27 -1.85 -0.29
CA VAL A 134 0.75 -3.17 0.11
C VAL A 134 1.88 -4.11 0.52
N ALA A 135 3.00 -4.13 -0.22
CA ALA A 135 4.17 -4.93 0.13
C ALA A 135 4.78 -4.51 1.48
N SER A 136 4.85 -3.21 1.77
CA SER A 136 5.36 -2.72 3.06
C SER A 136 4.51 -3.19 4.25
N LEU A 137 3.18 -3.21 4.09
CA LEU A 137 2.26 -3.74 5.10
C LEU A 137 2.39 -5.26 5.24
N TYR A 138 2.66 -5.98 4.16
CA TYR A 138 2.95 -7.41 4.26
C TYR A 138 4.22 -7.68 5.05
N PHE A 139 5.32 -6.97 4.77
CA PHE A 139 6.59 -7.17 5.49
C PHE A 139 6.44 -6.95 6.98
N TRP A 140 5.75 -5.88 7.37
CA TRP A 140 5.40 -5.65 8.76
C TRP A 140 4.49 -6.76 9.30
N GLY A 141 3.45 -7.12 8.55
CA GLY A 141 2.46 -8.10 8.97
C GLY A 141 3.03 -9.49 9.22
N VAL A 142 4.05 -9.91 8.45
CA VAL A 142 4.71 -11.21 8.62
C VAL A 142 5.48 -11.29 9.95
N THR A 143 6.07 -10.17 10.39
CA THR A 143 6.99 -10.11 11.54
C THR A 143 6.41 -9.39 12.76
N ARG A 144 5.15 -8.96 12.70
CA ARG A 144 4.50 -8.20 13.77
C ARG A 144 4.46 -9.01 15.07
N ASP A 145 4.50 -8.30 16.18
CA ASP A 145 4.26 -8.82 17.53
C ASP A 145 2.86 -8.42 18.00
N ALA A 146 2.46 -8.91 19.18
CA ALA A 146 1.15 -8.60 19.76
C ALA A 146 0.97 -7.09 20.00
N ALA A 147 2.05 -6.38 20.32
CA ALA A 147 2.02 -4.95 20.60
C ALA A 147 1.77 -4.10 19.34
N SER A 148 2.26 -4.53 18.18
CA SER A 148 2.08 -3.85 16.90
C SER A 148 0.87 -4.34 16.09
N GLN A 149 0.15 -5.37 16.56
CA GLN A 149 -1.00 -5.97 15.88
C GLN A 149 -2.11 -4.96 15.58
N GLU A 150 -2.51 -4.16 16.57
CA GLU A 150 -3.61 -3.20 16.43
C GLU A 150 -3.22 -2.06 15.49
N GLN A 151 -2.00 -1.53 15.65
CA GLN A 151 -1.48 -0.47 14.80
C GLN A 151 -1.35 -0.94 13.34
N TRP A 152 -0.83 -2.15 13.11
CA TRP A 152 -0.76 -2.74 11.78
C TRP A 152 -2.15 -2.90 11.16
N ARG A 153 -3.12 -3.39 11.94
CA ARG A 153 -4.51 -3.55 11.46
C ARG A 153 -5.13 -2.21 11.09
N ALA A 154 -4.95 -1.18 11.91
CA ALA A 154 -5.43 0.17 11.62
C ALA A 154 -4.81 0.70 10.32
N SER A 155 -3.50 0.52 10.12
CA SER A 155 -2.81 0.89 8.87
C SER A 155 -3.34 0.14 7.65
N VAL A 156 -3.64 -1.16 7.76
CA VAL A 156 -4.25 -1.94 6.66
C VAL A 156 -5.62 -1.40 6.28
N GLN A 157 -6.46 -1.11 7.27
CA GLN A 157 -7.79 -0.56 7.04
C GLN A 157 -7.74 0.85 6.44
N ASP A 158 -6.76 1.64 6.85
CA ASP A 158 -6.50 2.97 6.32
C ASP A 158 -6.16 2.95 4.82
N VAL A 159 -5.22 2.08 4.45
CA VAL A 159 -4.81 1.89 3.05
C VAL A 159 -5.97 1.33 2.23
N LEU A 160 -6.73 0.35 2.76
CA LEU A 160 -7.90 -0.20 2.09
C LEU A 160 -8.92 0.89 1.77
N TRP A 161 -9.22 1.75 2.74
CA TRP A 161 -10.17 2.85 2.53
C TRP A 161 -9.74 3.81 1.42
N LEU A 162 -8.44 4.13 1.30
CA LEU A 162 -7.93 4.98 0.22
C LEU A 162 -7.93 4.27 -1.14
N VAL A 163 -7.55 2.99 -1.20
CA VAL A 163 -7.59 2.20 -2.43
C VAL A 163 -9.01 2.10 -2.97
N GLU A 164 -9.99 1.82 -2.11
CA GLU A 164 -11.41 1.79 -2.48
C GLU A 164 -11.90 3.16 -2.97
N GLY A 165 -11.43 4.24 -2.34
CA GLY A 165 -11.79 5.59 -2.73
C GLY A 165 -11.28 6.01 -4.08
N LEU A 166 -10.00 5.72 -4.34
CA LEU A 166 -9.39 6.02 -5.62
C LEU A 166 -10.05 5.19 -6.72
N THR A 167 -10.29 3.90 -6.47
CA THR A 167 -11.02 3.02 -7.41
C THR A 167 -12.42 3.54 -7.72
N ALA A 168 -13.12 4.12 -6.74
CA ALA A 168 -14.46 4.69 -6.93
C ALA A 168 -14.46 6.07 -7.62
N SER A 169 -13.29 6.62 -7.94
CA SER A 169 -13.14 7.92 -8.61
C SER A 169 -13.02 7.80 -10.14
N PHE A 170 -12.97 6.58 -10.69
CA PHE A 170 -12.96 6.27 -12.12
C PHE A 170 -14.37 6.13 -12.71
#